data_AF-A0A7V9G8D0-F1
#
_entry.id   AF-A0A7V9G8D0-F1
#
_cell.length_a   1.000
_cell.length_b   1.000
_cell.length_c   1.000
_cell.angle_alpha   90.00
_cell.angle_beta   90.00
_cell.angle_gamma   90.00
#
_symmetry.space_group_name_H-M   'P 1'
#
loop_
_entity.id
_entity.type
_entity.pdbx_description
1 polymer ?
#
loop_
_entity_poly.entity_id
_entity_poly.type
_entity_poly.pdbx_seq_one_letter_code
_entity_poly.pdbx_strand_id
1 'polypeptide(L)'
;MTVRDHLLAIWSAALTAVDPRAAVLGQCRLEGTLLTLAGTRIDLAAIGRVVVVGAGKAAATMGQGIEAVFAGLDERLVGGVVVTKHGHALPLRCLRLIEAG
;
A
#
# COMPACT_ATOMS: atom_id res chain seq x y z
N MET A 1 15.23 -16.02 28.37
CA MET A 1 14.07 -16.14 27.47
C MET A 1 13.41 -17.48 27.70
N THR A 2 12.10 -17.47 27.89
CA THR A 2 11.26 -18.66 28.04
C THR A 2 10.82 -19.19 26.67
N VAL A 3 10.28 -20.41 26.62
CA VAL A 3 9.65 -20.96 25.40
C VAL A 3 8.52 -20.04 24.90
N ARG A 4 7.74 -19.46 25.83
CA ARG A 4 6.69 -18.50 25.50
C ARG A 4 7.24 -17.27 24.77
N ASP A 5 8.39 -16.74 25.22
CA ASP A 5 9.04 -15.58 24.59
C ASP A 5 9.47 -15.92 23.16
N HIS A 6 10.02 -17.11 22.92
CA HIS A 6 10.36 -17.57 21.58
C HIS A 6 9.13 -17.69 20.68
N LEU A 7 8.02 -18.24 21.17
CA LEU A 7 6.79 -18.39 20.40
C LEU A 7 6.19 -17.02 20.01
N LEU A 8 6.18 -16.06 20.94
CA LEU A 8 5.70 -14.70 20.66
C LEU A 8 6.60 -13.99 19.65
N ALA A 9 7.93 -14.19 19.71
CA ALA A 9 8.85 -13.61 18.74
C ALA A 9 8.61 -14.17 17.33
N ILE A 10 8.46 -15.49 17.19
CA ILE A 10 8.16 -16.14 15.90
C ILE A 10 6.83 -15.64 15.34
N TRP A 11 5.78 -15.62 16.17
CA TRP A 11 4.45 -15.13 15.78
C TRP A 11 4.50 -13.67 15.32
N SER A 12 5.13 -12.80 16.09
CA SER A 12 5.26 -11.38 15.76
C SER A 12 6.05 -11.16 14.46
N ALA A 13 7.15 -11.90 14.27
CA ALA A 13 7.92 -11.86 13.04
C ALA A 13 7.08 -12.30 11.83
N ALA A 14 6.28 -13.35 11.98
CA ALA A 14 5.39 -13.84 10.92
C ALA A 14 4.34 -12.78 10.54
N LEU A 15 3.69 -12.14 11.51
CA LEU A 15 2.75 -11.05 11.25
C LEU A 15 3.42 -9.84 10.60
N THR A 16 4.60 -9.46 11.07
CA THR A 16 5.37 -8.33 10.51
C THR A 16 5.76 -8.59 9.05
N ALA A 17 6.16 -9.82 8.73
CA ALA A 17 6.55 -10.21 7.37
C ALA A 17 5.40 -10.12 6.35
N VAL A 18 4.15 -10.15 6.81
CA VAL A 18 2.95 -10.07 5.95
C VAL A 18 2.14 -8.79 6.16
N ASP A 19 2.71 -7.77 6.82
CA ASP A 19 2.05 -6.48 6.97
C ASP A 19 1.79 -5.85 5.58
N PRO A 20 0.52 -5.56 5.22
CA PRO A 20 0.19 -5.11 3.86
C PRO A 20 0.83 -3.78 3.48
N ARG A 21 0.97 -2.85 4.44
CA ARG A 21 1.57 -1.54 4.19
C ARG A 21 3.07 -1.67 3.99
N ALA A 22 3.74 -2.42 4.85
CA ALA A 22 5.17 -2.71 4.72
C ALA A 22 5.48 -3.45 3.41
N ALA A 23 4.62 -4.40 3.01
CA ALA A 23 4.76 -5.11 1.74
C ALA A 23 4.73 -4.14 0.54
N VAL A 24 3.80 -3.17 0.54
CA VAL A 24 3.74 -2.13 -0.51
C VAL A 24 5.00 -1.27 -0.48
N LEU A 25 5.41 -0.76 0.69
CA LEU A 25 6.60 0.10 0.81
C LEU A 25 7.90 -0.61 0.45
N GLY A 26 7.97 -1.93 0.66
CA GLY A 26 9.13 -2.75 0.30
C GLY A 26 9.21 -3.09 -1.19
N GLN A 27 8.09 -3.03 -1.92
CA GLN A 27 8.00 -3.40 -3.34
C GLN A 27 7.78 -2.20 -4.27
N CYS A 28 7.45 -1.03 -3.72
CA CYS A 28 7.08 0.17 -4.46
C CYS A 28 7.88 1.36 -3.96
N ARG A 29 8.65 2.00 -4.85
CA ARG A 29 9.49 3.15 -4.52
C ARG A 29 9.48 4.16 -5.66
N LEU A 30 9.40 5.44 -5.33
CA LEU A 30 9.44 6.53 -6.29
C LEU A 30 10.67 7.40 -6.03
N GLU A 31 11.47 7.65 -7.06
CA GLU A 31 12.61 8.56 -7.04
C GLU A 31 12.50 9.55 -8.21
N GLY A 32 12.15 10.80 -7.92
CA GLY A 32 11.81 11.77 -8.95
C GLY A 32 10.59 11.28 -9.74
N THR A 33 10.78 10.97 -11.03
CA THR A 33 9.74 10.38 -11.88
C THR A 33 9.89 8.87 -12.02
N LEU A 34 10.95 8.24 -11.53
CA LEU A 34 11.16 6.81 -11.72
C LEU A 34 10.46 6.00 -10.63
N LEU A 35 9.38 5.32 -11.00
CA LEU A 35 8.68 4.36 -10.15
C LEU A 35 9.32 2.98 -10.31
N THR A 36 9.81 2.40 -9.22
CA THR A 36 10.18 0.99 -9.15
C THR A 36 9.06 0.22 -8.47
N LEU A 37 8.47 -0.75 -9.17
CA LEU A 37 7.38 -1.60 -8.70
C LEU A 37 7.71 -3.07 -8.94
N ALA A 38 7.89 -3.86 -7.88
CA ALA A 38 8.21 -5.29 -7.95
C ALA A 38 9.37 -5.61 -8.94
N GLY A 39 10.43 -4.78 -8.90
CA GLY A 39 11.59 -4.91 -9.80
C GLY A 39 11.41 -4.30 -11.20
N THR A 40 10.20 -3.90 -11.58
CA THR A 40 9.93 -3.18 -12.83
C THR A 40 10.15 -1.68 -12.64
N ARG A 41 10.80 -1.03 -13.60
CA ARG A 41 11.04 0.42 -13.60
C ARG A 41 10.16 1.11 -14.63
N ILE A 42 9.45 2.14 -14.20
CA ILE A 42 8.49 2.90 -15.00
C ILE A 42 8.82 4.38 -14.83
N ASP A 43 9.14 5.08 -15.92
CA ASP A 43 9.30 6.53 -15.88
C ASP A 43 7.94 7.23 -15.95
N LEU A 44 7.53 7.83 -14.84
CA LEU A 44 6.28 8.57 -14.73
C LEU A 44 6.27 9.84 -15.60
N ALA A 45 7.41 10.38 -16.03
CA ALA A 45 7.43 11.53 -16.94
C ALA A 45 6.84 11.20 -18.32
N ALA A 46 6.91 9.92 -18.72
CA ALA A 46 6.39 9.43 -19.98
C ALA A 46 4.90 9.05 -19.93
N ILE A 47 4.26 9.16 -18.76
CA ILE A 47 2.85 8.77 -18.56
C ILE A 47 2.08 9.87 -17.84
N GLY A 48 0.89 10.19 -18.36
CA GLY A 48 0.13 11.35 -17.88
C GLY A 48 -0.54 11.18 -16.52
N ARG A 49 -0.94 9.95 -16.15
CA ARG A 49 -1.69 9.70 -14.91
C ARG A 49 -1.50 8.27 -14.40
N VAL A 50 -1.43 8.13 -13.09
CA VAL A 50 -1.46 6.86 -12.36
C VAL A 50 -2.84 6.68 -11.73
N VAL A 51 -3.48 5.55 -12.01
CA VAL A 51 -4.78 5.18 -11.42
C VAL A 51 -4.61 3.92 -10.58
N VAL A 52 -4.94 4.01 -9.30
CA VAL A 52 -4.85 2.90 -8.35
C VAL A 52 -6.19 2.20 -8.27
N VAL A 53 -6.20 0.89 -8.46
CA VAL A 53 -7.39 0.05 -8.26
C VAL A 53 -7.01 -1.09 -7.32
N GLY A 54 -7.78 -1.27 -6.26
CA GLY A 54 -7.54 -2.34 -5.29
C GLY A 54 -8.85 -2.91 -4.74
N ALA A 55 -8.84 -4.20 -4.41
CA ALA A 55 -9.97 -4.85 -3.77
C ALA A 55 -9.47 -5.91 -2.77
N GLY A 56 -10.18 -6.06 -1.65
CA GLY A 56 -9.89 -7.05 -0.62
C GLY A 56 -9.80 -6.46 0.79
N LYS A 57 -9.74 -7.33 1.82
CA LYS A 57 -9.75 -6.92 3.23
C LYS A 57 -8.61 -5.97 3.61
N ALA A 58 -7.46 -6.11 2.95
CA ALA A 58 -6.28 -5.28 3.18
C ALA A 58 -6.18 -4.08 2.22
N ALA A 59 -7.15 -3.87 1.33
CA ALA A 59 -7.07 -2.86 0.28
C ALA A 59 -6.92 -1.44 0.84
N ALA A 60 -7.58 -1.14 1.96
CA ALA A 60 -7.43 0.13 2.65
C ALA A 60 -5.99 0.34 3.17
N THR A 61 -5.43 -0.65 3.84
CA THR A 61 -4.06 -0.63 4.38
C THR A 61 -3.00 -0.55 3.28
N MET A 62 -3.17 -1.32 2.20
CA MET A 62 -2.31 -1.23 1.02
C MET A 62 -2.43 0.13 0.32
N GLY A 63 -3.63 0.69 0.26
CA GLY A 63 -3.90 2.04 -0.24
C GLY A 63 -3.09 3.10 0.50
N GLN A 64 -3.01 3.04 1.83
CA GLN A 64 -2.15 3.93 2.62
C GLN A 64 -0.66 3.77 2.31
N GLY A 65 -0.23 2.55 1.98
CA GLY A 65 1.13 2.29 1.49
C GLY A 65 1.39 3.00 0.17
N ILE A 66 0.48 2.88 -0.80
CA ILE A 66 0.57 3.56 -2.10
C ILE A 66 0.58 5.07 -1.91
N GLU A 67 -0.35 5.63 -1.15
CA GLU A 67 -0.36 7.08 -0.91
C GLU A 67 0.93 7.58 -0.26
N ALA A 68 1.57 6.77 0.60
CA ALA A 68 2.86 7.13 1.17
C ALA A 68 3.99 7.13 0.13
N VAL A 69 4.00 6.19 -0.83
CA VAL A 69 4.98 6.17 -1.93
C VAL A 69 4.85 7.39 -2.83
N PHE A 70 3.63 7.80 -3.13
CA PHE A 70 3.34 8.94 -3.99
C PHE A 70 3.20 10.27 -3.21
N ALA A 71 3.60 10.29 -1.95
CA ALA A 71 3.54 11.51 -1.14
C ALA A 71 4.42 12.61 -1.77
N GLY A 72 3.81 13.76 -2.08
CA GLY A 72 4.48 14.89 -2.72
C GLY A 72 4.22 15.03 -4.22
N LEU A 73 3.49 14.09 -4.83
CA LEU A 73 2.94 14.27 -6.17
C LEU A 73 1.53 14.90 -6.13
N ASP A 74 1.17 15.62 -7.19
CA ASP A 74 -0.15 16.23 -7.38
C ASP A 74 -1.25 15.13 -7.42
N GLU A 75 -2.37 15.36 -6.73
CA GLU A 75 -3.54 14.47 -6.74
C GLU A 75 -4.11 14.25 -8.15
N ARG A 76 -3.85 15.16 -9.10
CA ARG A 76 -4.17 14.97 -10.52
C ARG A 76 -3.34 13.84 -11.16
N LEU A 77 -2.12 13.62 -10.68
CA LEU A 77 -1.24 12.56 -11.15
C LEU A 77 -1.59 11.20 -10.54
N VAL A 78 -2.16 11.17 -9.33
CA VAL A 78 -2.46 9.93 -8.61
C VAL A 78 -3.83 9.98 -7.96
N GLY A 79 -4.73 9.12 -8.43
CA GLY A 79 -6.02 8.89 -7.79
C GLY A 79 -6.49 7.46 -8.02
N GLY A 80 -7.69 7.12 -7.57
CA GLY A 80 -8.18 5.76 -7.76
C GLY A 80 -9.29 5.36 -6.81
N VAL A 81 -9.57 4.06 -6.80
CA VAL A 81 -10.58 3.46 -5.94
C VAL A 81 -10.05 2.19 -5.29
N VAL A 82 -10.34 2.02 -4.01
CA VAL A 82 -10.11 0.78 -3.28
C VAL A 82 -11.39 0.29 -2.63
N VAL A 83 -11.64 -1.01 -2.71
CA VAL A 83 -12.81 -1.65 -2.12
C VAL A 83 -12.38 -2.58 -0.99
N THR A 84 -12.88 -2.35 0.21
CA THR A 84 -12.62 -3.20 1.39
C THR A 84 -13.92 -3.74 1.97
N LYS A 85 -13.81 -4.67 2.92
CA LYS A 85 -14.98 -5.20 3.65
C LYS A 85 -15.52 -4.15 4.61
N HIS A 86 -16.83 -4.17 4.89
CA HIS A 86 -17.43 -3.39 5.97
C HIS A 86 -16.65 -3.51 7.30
N GLY A 87 -16.47 -2.36 7.97
CA GLY A 87 -15.72 -2.26 9.22
C GLY A 87 -14.20 -2.33 9.07
N HIS A 88 -13.69 -2.35 7.83
CA HIS A 88 -12.26 -2.37 7.52
C HIS A 88 -11.80 -1.10 6.77
N ALA A 89 -12.64 -0.07 6.74
CA ALA A 89 -12.25 1.26 6.27
C ALA A 89 -11.06 1.84 7.05
N LEU A 90 -10.17 2.51 6.33
CA LEU A 90 -9.09 3.33 6.89
C LEU A 90 -9.06 4.67 6.17
N PRO A 91 -8.58 5.75 6.82
CA PRO A 91 -8.47 7.05 6.17
C PRO A 91 -7.46 6.98 5.01
N LEU A 92 -7.88 7.53 3.88
CA LEU A 92 -7.09 7.73 2.66
C LEU A 92 -7.16 9.21 2.28
N ARG A 93 -6.13 9.69 1.58
CA ARG A 93 -5.96 11.09 1.16
C ARG A 93 -6.50 11.34 -0.24
N CYS A 94 -6.06 10.58 -1.24
CA CYS A 94 -6.42 10.77 -2.65
C CYS A 94 -7.14 9.57 -3.27
N LEU A 95 -7.13 8.41 -2.59
CA LEU A 95 -7.84 7.22 -3.03
C LEU A 95 -9.28 7.21 -2.48
N ARG A 96 -10.25 6.97 -3.35
CA ARG A 96 -11.65 6.76 -2.93
C ARG A 96 -11.79 5.38 -2.28
N LEU A 97 -12.22 5.34 -1.04
CA LEU A 97 -12.57 4.10 -0.36
C LEU A 97 -14.06 3.76 -0.56
N ILE A 98 -14.36 2.51 -0.87
CA ILE A 98 -15.71 1.94 -0.85
C ILE A 98 -15.69 0.72 0.06
N GLU A 99 -16.68 0.60 0.94
CA GLU A 99 -16.92 -0.65 1.66
C GLU A 99 -18.02 -1.46 0.97
N ALA A 100 -17.81 -2.76 0.80
CA ALA A 100 -18.77 -3.67 0.22
C ALA A 100 -18.58 -5.10 0.74
N GLY A 101 -19.64 -5.92 0.68
CA GLY A 101 -19.59 -7.38 0.89
C GLY A 101 -19.83 -7.87 2.31
#